data_AF-A0A3C1VEC1-F1
#
_entry.id   AF-A0A3C1VEC1-F1
#
_cell.length_a   1.000
_cell.length_b   1.000
_cell.length_c   1.000
_cell.angle_alpha   90.00
_cell.angle_beta   90.00
_cell.angle_gamma   90.00
#
_symmetry.space_group_name_H-M   'P 1'
#
loop_
_entity.id
_entity.type
_entity.pdbx_description
1 polymer ?
#
loop_
_entity_poly.entity_id
_entity_poly.type
_entity_poly.pdbx_seq_one_letter_code
_entity_poly.pdbx_strand_id
1 'polypeptide(L)' 'GYQGQTHWLMFLFEVKVKLKSLPPVHAEGRFEFFPREKILDLKIPQTDREQIWPWFWQFRGGFFAAHCHCHADGRNEWTL' A
#
# COMPACT_ATOMS: atom_id res chain seq x y z
N GLY A 1 -20.42 3.31 -0.14
CA GLY A 1 -20.52 4.59 0.58
C GLY A 1 -21.00 5.64 -0.39
N TYR A 2 -22.04 6.39 -0.02
CA TYR A 2 -22.55 7.51 -0.81
C TYR A 2 -21.57 8.70 -0.67
N GLN A 3 -21.17 9.30 -1.81
CA GLN A 3 -20.57 10.64 -1.93
C GLN A 3 -19.59 11.09 -0.82
N GLY A 4 -18.35 10.58 -0.83
CA GLY A 4 -17.22 11.27 -0.17
C GLY A 4 -17.14 11.23 1.36
N GLN A 5 -18.05 10.54 2.07
CA GLN A 5 -18.03 10.42 3.53
C GLN A 5 -17.58 9.03 4.00
N THR A 6 -16.61 8.41 3.33
CA THR A 6 -16.12 7.10 3.77
C THR A 6 -14.69 7.23 4.26
N HIS A 7 -14.53 7.31 5.58
CA HIS A 7 -13.25 7.12 6.24
C HIS A 7 -12.93 5.62 6.23
N TRP A 8 -11.81 5.26 5.63
CA TRP A 8 -11.30 3.89 5.63
C TRP A 8 -10.05 3.84 6.48
N LEU A 9 -9.92 2.78 7.27
CA LEU A 9 -8.69 2.46 7.97
C LEU A 9 -7.99 1.34 7.21
N MET A 10 -6.70 1.54 6.94
CA MET A 10 -5.84 0.54 6.34
C MET A 10 -4.70 0.24 7.31
N PHE A 11 -4.48 -1.04 7.57
CA PHE A 11 -3.40 -1.51 8.43
C PHE A 11 -2.38 -2.27 7.58
N LEU A 12 -1.13 -1.81 7.59
CA LEU A 12 -0.02 -2.41 6.87
C LEU A 12 0.85 -3.22 7.83
N PHE A 13 1.14 -4.47 7.47
CA PHE A 13 1.94 -5.39 8.30
C PHE A 13 3.19 -5.86 7.55
N GLU A 14 4.33 -5.89 8.24
CA GLU A 14 5.53 -6.59 7.76
C GLU A 14 5.50 -8.05 8.21
N VAL A 15 5.35 -8.97 7.26
CA VAL A 15 5.49 -10.42 7.52
C VAL A 15 6.94 -10.85 7.25
N LYS A 16 7.64 -11.31 8.28
CA LYS A 16 9.06 -11.73 8.18
C LYS A 16 9.25 -13.18 7.73
N VAL A 17 8.19 -13.99 7.77
CA VAL A 17 8.22 -15.38 7.32
C VAL A 17 8.33 -15.41 5.80
N LYS A 18 9.41 -16.00 5.28
CA LYS A 18 9.60 -16.14 3.83
C LYS A 18 8.65 -17.18 3.26
N LEU A 19 7.84 -16.77 2.30
CA LEU A 19 7.03 -17.69 1.50
C LEU A 19 7.93 -18.45 0.52
N LYS A 20 7.69 -19.76 0.38
CA LYS A 20 8.42 -20.63 -0.54
C LYS A 20 7.68 -20.87 -1.86
N SER A 21 6.39 -20.57 -1.89
CA SER A 21 5.51 -20.74 -3.04
C SER A 21 4.47 -19.62 -3.07
N LEU A 22 3.94 -19.37 -4.26
CA LEU A 22 2.85 -18.41 -4.46
C LEU A 22 1.51 -19.06 -4.10
N PRO A 23 0.58 -18.32 -3.46
CA PRO A 23 -0.79 -18.78 -3.32
C PRO A 23 -1.45 -19.01 -4.69
N PRO A 24 -2.51 -19.86 -4.75
CA PRO A 24 -3.29 -20.03 -5.97
C PRO A 24 -3.93 -18.72 -6.46
N VAL A 25 -4.22 -18.66 -7.76
CA VAL A 25 -4.99 -17.56 -8.35
C VAL A 25 -6.41 -17.56 -7.79
N HIS A 26 -6.95 -16.37 -7.53
CA HIS A 26 -8.33 -16.18 -7.06
C HIS A 26 -8.97 -14.97 -7.75
N ALA A 27 -10.22 -14.64 -7.36
CA ALA A 27 -11.02 -13.61 -8.03
C ALA A 27 -10.39 -12.20 -8.02
N GLU A 28 -9.54 -11.88 -7.04
CA GLU A 28 -8.88 -10.58 -6.95
C GLU A 28 -7.58 -10.52 -7.77
N GLY A 29 -7.09 -11.67 -8.26
CA GLY A 29 -5.93 -11.76 -9.13
C GLY A 29 -4.96 -12.88 -8.75
N ARG A 30 -3.68 -12.61 -9.00
CA ARG A 30 -2.57 -13.55 -8.79
C ARG A 30 -1.45 -12.87 -8.01
N PHE A 31 -0.72 -13.67 -7.23
CA PHE A 31 0.48 -13.23 -6.54
C PHE A 31 1.71 -13.48 -7.40
N GLU A 32 2.71 -12.61 -7.26
CA GLU A 32 4.04 -12.76 -7.85
C GLU A 32 5.08 -12.23 -6.85
N PHE A 33 6.31 -12.75 -6.92
CA PHE A 33 7.42 -12.26 -6.11
C PHE A 33 8.18 -11.17 -6.87
N PHE A 34 8.34 -10.01 -6.25
CA PHE A 34 9.08 -8.89 -6.82
C PHE A 34 10.25 -8.51 -5.91
N PRO A 35 11.46 -8.27 -6.47
CA PRO A 35 12.49 -7.58 -5.71
C PRO A 35 12.06 -6.13 -5.46
N ARG A 36 12.60 -5.52 -4.40
CA ARG A 36 12.18 -4.19 -3.92
C ARG A 36 12.24 -3.14 -5.01
N GLU A 37 13.29 -3.16 -5.82
CA GLU A 37 13.58 -2.16 -6.85
C GLU A 37 12.52 -2.19 -7.95
N LYS A 38 11.88 -3.35 -8.18
CA LYS A 38 10.82 -3.51 -9.18
C LYS A 38 9.50 -2.90 -8.78
N ILE A 39 9.28 -2.59 -7.51
CA ILE A 39 8.01 -1.99 -7.03
C ILE A 39 7.70 -0.68 -7.78
N LEU A 40 8.72 0.10 -8.11
CA LEU A 40 8.55 1.38 -8.83
C LEU A 40 7.99 1.19 -10.24
N ASP A 41 8.30 0.07 -10.88
CA ASP A 41 7.86 -0.28 -12.25
C ASP A 41 6.47 -0.94 -12.26
N LEU A 42 5.94 -1.34 -11.10
CA LEU A 42 4.64 -2.01 -11.02
C LEU A 42 3.50 -1.02 -11.26
N LYS A 43 2.43 -1.54 -11.87
CA LYS A 43 1.15 -0.83 -11.99
C LYS A 43 0.38 -0.86 -10.66
N ILE A 44 0.96 -0.25 -9.63
CA ILE A 44 0.35 -0.04 -8.31
C ILE A 44 -0.35 1.33 -8.24
N PRO A 45 -1.27 1.53 -7.30
CA PRO A 45 -1.88 2.84 -7.06
C PRO A 45 -0.83 3.92 -6.79
N GLN A 46 -1.17 5.16 -7.14
CA GLN A 46 -0.29 6.32 -6.96
C GLN A 46 0.09 6.53 -5.49
N THR A 47 -0.89 6.40 -4.59
CA THR A 47 -0.74 6.51 -3.12
C THR A 47 0.34 5.57 -2.57
N ASP A 48 0.38 4.35 -3.09
CA ASP A 48 1.32 3.32 -2.67
C ASP A 48 2.74 3.69 -3.04
N ARG A 49 2.91 4.17 -4.28
CA ARG A 49 4.20 4.60 -4.81
C ARG A 49 4.73 5.85 -4.12
N GLU A 50 3.88 6.83 -3.88
CA GLU A 50 4.29 8.16 -3.41
C GLU A 50 4.55 8.22 -1.91
N GLN A 51 3.78 7.48 -1.09
CA GLN A 51 3.84 7.63 0.37
C GLN A 51 3.97 6.31 1.12
N ILE A 52 3.06 5.36 0.87
CA ILE A 52 2.97 4.13 1.69
C ILE A 52 4.29 3.34 1.64
N TRP A 53 4.83 3.08 0.44
CA TRP A 53 6.09 2.35 0.32
C TRP A 53 7.30 3.13 0.86
N PRO A 54 7.50 4.42 0.53
CA PRO A 54 8.55 5.22 1.13
C PRO A 54 8.53 5.21 2.67
N TRP A 55 7.37 5.43 3.30
CA TRP A 55 7.26 5.41 4.75
C TRP A 55 7.41 4.02 5.35
N PHE A 56 6.88 2.98 4.70
CA PHE A 56 7.13 1.60 5.12
C PHE A 56 8.62 1.31 5.21
N TRP A 57 9.41 1.74 4.23
CA TRP A 57 10.86 1.54 4.25
C TRP A 57 11.57 2.43 5.26
N GLN A 58 11.11 3.67 5.45
CA GLN A 58 11.67 4.61 6.43
C GLN A 58 11.45 4.15 7.87
N PHE A 59 10.25 3.65 8.19
CA PHE A 59 9.85 3.21 9.55
C PHE A 59 9.86 1.70 9.71
N ARG A 60 10.51 0.96 8.82
CA ARG A 60 10.54 -0.51 8.83
C ARG A 60 10.99 -1.05 10.19
N GLY A 61 10.25 -2.02 10.71
CA GLY A 61 10.49 -2.59 12.04
C GLY A 61 9.92 -1.76 13.20
N GLY A 62 9.37 -0.57 12.92
CA GLY A 62 8.62 0.25 13.85
C GLY A 62 7.14 0.36 13.46
N PHE A 63 6.55 1.51 13.80
CA PHE A 63 5.15 1.83 13.54
C PHE A 63 5.05 3.26 13.02
N PHE A 64 4.15 3.48 12.07
CA PHE A 64 3.72 4.82 11.67
C PHE A 64 2.20 4.81 11.47
N ALA A 65 1.58 5.95 11.72
CA ALA A 65 0.21 6.23 11.33
C ALA A 65 0.26 7.38 10.32
N ALA A 66 -0.68 7.42 9.39
CA ALA A 66 -0.81 8.55 8.50
C ALA A 66 -2.27 8.75 8.14
N HIS A 67 -2.66 10.00 7.97
CA HIS A 67 -3.96 10.39 7.45
C HIS A 67 -3.80 10.79 5.98
N CYS A 68 -4.63 10.20 5.12
CA CYS A 68 -4.72 10.54 3.71
C CYS A 68 -6.08 11.14 3.41
N HIS A 69 -6.11 12.41 3.01
CA HIS A 69 -7.30 13.05 2.47
C HIS A 69 -7.30 12.90 0.95
N CYS A 70 -8.17 12.04 0.42
CA CYS A 70 -8.34 11.84 -1.01
C CYS A 70 -9.36 12.86 -1.55
N HIS A 71 -8.93 13.77 -2.41
CA HIS A 71 -9.78 14.77 -3.05
C HIS A 71 -10.41 14.23 -4.33
N ALA A 72 -11.57 14.78 -4.71
CA ALA A 72 -12.30 14.40 -5.92
C ALA A 72 -11.53 14.70 -7.23
N ASP A 73 -10.52 15.58 -7.17
CA ASP A 73 -9.64 15.93 -8.29
C ASP A 73 -8.43 14.98 -8.42
N GLY A 74 -8.35 13.93 -7.59
CA GLY A 74 -7.28 12.94 -7.60
C GLY A 74 -6.06 13.32 -6.76
N ARG A 75 -6.04 14.49 -6.12
CA ARG A 75 -4.98 14.85 -5.17
C ARG A 75 -5.14 14.07 -3.87
N ASN A 76 -4.02 13.70 -3.27
CA ASN A 76 -3.95 13.07 -1.97
C ASN A 76 -3.10 13.93 -1.04
N GLU A 77 -3.71 14.48 0.00
CA GLU A 77 -2.99 15.22 1.03
C GLU A 77 -2.67 14.29 2.20
N TRP A 78 -1.41 14.29 2.60
CA TRP A 78 -0.87 13.33 3.55
C TRP A 78 -0.32 14.03 4.79
N THR A 79 -0.61 13.47 5.95
CA THR A 79 -0.06 13.92 7.24
C THR A 79 0.35 12.69 8.04
N LEU A 80 1.59 12.68 8.55
CA LEU A 80 2.12 11.63 9.42
C LEU A 80 1.76 11.90 10.88
#